data_AF-R5LLC0-F1
#
_entry.id   AF-R5LLC0-F1
#
_cell.length_a   1.000
_cell.length_b   1.000
_cell.length_c   1.000
_cell.angle_alpha   90.00
_cell.angle_beta   90.00
_cell.angle_gamma   90.00
#
_symmetry.space_group_name_H-M   'P 1'
#
loop_
_entity.id
_entity.type
_entity.pdbx_description
1 polymer ?
#
loop_
_entity_poly.entity_id
_entity_poly.type
_entity_poly.pdbx_seq_one_letter_code
_entity_poly.pdbx_strand_id
1 'polypeptide(L)'
;MSSYGDFIALSDVCDVSTARIIHREVSDGVIAPGYEPEALEILKSKKKGNYNIIKIDPDYVPAQIERKQVYGITFEQGRNELVINDELFANIPTEAKDLPESAKHDLAIALITLKYTQSNSVAYACGGQAIGIGAGQQSRIHCTRLAGTKADNWYLRQSPQVMGLQFVDGIRRADRDNTIDLYIGDDYMDVLAEGEWQKFFKVKPAVFTREEKRAWLDTMKGVSLGSDAFFPFGDNIERAHKSGVQYIAQPGGSIRDDNVIEVCNKYGITMAFTGIRLFHH
;
A
#
# COMPACT_ATOMS: atom_id res chain seq x y z
N MET A 1 5.80 -9.39 -3.91
CA MET A 1 4.99 -10.65 -3.97
C MET A 1 3.47 -10.47 -4.13
N SER A 2 2.76 -9.62 -3.37
CA SER A 2 1.28 -9.67 -3.31
C SER A 2 0.50 -9.44 -4.61
N SER A 3 1.08 -8.75 -5.60
CA SER A 3 0.41 -8.52 -6.90
C SER A 3 0.52 -9.71 -7.87
N TYR A 4 1.13 -10.83 -7.48
CA TYR A 4 1.19 -12.02 -8.32
C TYR A 4 -0.23 -12.58 -8.51
N GLY A 5 -0.77 -12.50 -9.73
CA GLY A 5 -2.15 -12.89 -10.00
C GLY A 5 -3.17 -11.83 -9.58
N ASP A 6 -2.80 -10.55 -9.64
CA ASP A 6 -3.70 -9.45 -9.30
C ASP A 6 -4.90 -9.30 -10.26
N PHE A 7 -5.88 -8.49 -9.83
CA PHE A 7 -6.92 -7.96 -10.70
C PHE A 7 -6.75 -6.44 -10.80
N ILE A 8 -6.48 -5.96 -12.01
CA ILE A 8 -6.07 -4.57 -12.26
C ILE A 8 -7.32 -3.72 -12.53
N ALA A 9 -7.35 -2.49 -12.00
CA ALA A 9 -8.35 -1.49 -12.34
C ALA A 9 -7.66 -0.23 -12.89
N LEU A 10 -8.16 0.30 -13.99
CA LEU A 10 -7.67 1.53 -14.63
C LEU A 10 -8.81 2.56 -14.68
N SER A 11 -8.52 3.79 -14.25
CA SER A 11 -9.46 4.93 -14.33
C SER A 11 -9.68 5.42 -15.76
N ASP A 12 -8.73 5.14 -16.65
CA ASP A 12 -8.66 5.68 -18.01
C ASP A 12 -8.58 4.56 -19.04
N VAL A 13 -8.69 4.93 -20.32
CA VAL A 13 -8.50 4.00 -21.44
C VAL A 13 -7.11 3.37 -21.36
N CYS A 14 -7.05 2.03 -21.38
CA CYS A 14 -5.80 1.29 -21.33
C CYS A 14 -5.00 1.52 -22.63
N ASP A 15 -3.83 2.13 -22.51
CA ASP A 15 -2.91 2.40 -23.60
C ASP A 15 -1.95 1.23 -23.87
N VAL A 16 -1.25 1.28 -25.01
CA VAL A 16 -0.25 0.25 -25.39
C VAL A 16 0.86 0.10 -24.35
N SER A 17 1.29 1.19 -23.71
CA SER A 17 2.38 1.15 -22.72
C SER A 17 1.98 0.34 -21.49
N THR A 18 0.79 0.61 -20.96
CA THR A 18 0.20 -0.10 -19.83
C THR A 18 -0.04 -1.56 -20.18
N ALA A 19 -0.63 -1.84 -21.34
CA ALA A 19 -0.86 -3.21 -21.80
C ALA A 19 0.44 -4.03 -21.90
N ARG A 20 1.55 -3.44 -22.35
CA ARG A 20 2.86 -4.10 -22.38
C ARG A 20 3.40 -4.42 -21.00
N ILE A 21 3.18 -3.55 -20.01
CA ILE A 21 3.54 -3.81 -18.62
C ILE A 21 2.71 -4.98 -18.07
N ILE A 22 1.40 -4.96 -18.27
CA ILE A 22 0.50 -6.03 -17.81
C ILE A 22 0.84 -7.37 -18.47
N HIS A 23 1.11 -7.37 -19.78
CA HIS A 23 1.33 -8.58 -20.55
C HIS A 23 2.50 -9.43 -20.00
N ARG A 24 3.60 -8.77 -19.61
CA ARG A 24 4.82 -9.44 -19.10
C ARG A 24 4.73 -9.93 -17.65
N GLU A 25 3.77 -9.46 -16.86
CA GLU A 25 3.60 -9.87 -15.45
C GLU A 25 2.68 -11.07 -15.28
N VAL A 26 2.50 -11.58 -14.06
CA VAL A 26 1.41 -12.53 -13.77
C VAL A 26 0.24 -11.75 -13.19
N SER A 27 -0.90 -11.78 -13.90
CA SER A 27 -2.14 -11.07 -13.54
C SER A 27 -3.34 -11.92 -13.98
N ASP A 28 -4.45 -11.82 -13.25
CA ASP A 28 -5.68 -12.57 -13.46
C ASP A 28 -6.71 -11.86 -14.32
N GLY A 29 -6.76 -10.53 -14.27
CA GLY A 29 -7.63 -9.74 -15.13
C GLY A 29 -7.40 -8.24 -15.04
N VAL A 30 -8.07 -7.50 -15.91
CA VAL A 30 -8.08 -6.03 -15.93
C VAL A 30 -9.49 -5.51 -16.20
N ILE A 31 -9.88 -4.46 -15.50
CA ILE A 31 -11.09 -3.66 -15.73
C ILE A 31 -10.71 -2.21 -16.06
N ALA A 32 -11.29 -1.65 -17.12
CA ALA A 32 -11.05 -0.27 -17.55
C ALA A 32 -12.28 0.30 -18.30
N PRO A 33 -12.44 1.63 -18.39
CA PRO A 33 -13.52 2.23 -19.19
C PRO A 33 -13.36 1.97 -20.70
N GLY A 34 -12.15 1.65 -21.15
CA GLY A 34 -11.86 1.31 -22.54
C GLY A 34 -10.45 0.78 -22.73
N TYR A 35 -10.17 0.34 -23.96
CA TYR A 35 -8.87 -0.17 -24.39
C TYR A 35 -8.60 0.35 -25.79
N GLU A 36 -7.39 0.83 -26.04
CA GLU A 36 -6.95 1.08 -27.42
C GLU A 36 -6.95 -0.25 -28.22
N PRO A 37 -7.19 -0.23 -29.54
CA PRO A 37 -7.23 -1.45 -30.34
C PRO A 37 -5.96 -2.30 -30.20
N GLU A 38 -4.79 -1.67 -30.24
CA GLU A 38 -3.50 -2.38 -30.09
C GLU A 38 -3.28 -2.89 -28.66
N ALA A 39 -3.67 -2.11 -27.65
CA ALA A 39 -3.61 -2.53 -26.25
C ALA A 39 -4.48 -3.77 -26.00
N LEU A 40 -5.69 -3.80 -26.58
CA LEU A 40 -6.60 -4.92 -26.47
C LEU A 40 -6.03 -6.20 -27.09
N GLU A 41 -5.41 -6.12 -28.27
CA GLU A 41 -4.79 -7.28 -28.91
C GLU A 41 -3.61 -7.84 -28.10
N ILE A 42 -2.79 -6.96 -27.50
CA ILE A 42 -1.73 -7.37 -26.57
C ILE A 42 -2.31 -8.10 -25.36
N LEU A 43 -3.38 -7.57 -24.75
CA LEU A 43 -3.97 -8.19 -23.57
C LEU A 43 -4.64 -9.54 -23.90
N LYS A 44 -5.27 -9.67 -25.08
CA LYS A 44 -5.89 -10.91 -25.55
C LYS A 44 -4.87 -12.05 -25.71
N SER A 45 -3.62 -11.79 -26.07
CA SER A 45 -2.62 -12.86 -26.20
C SER A 45 -2.19 -13.47 -24.87
N LYS A 46 -2.46 -12.78 -23.74
CA LYS A 46 -2.10 -13.23 -22.40
C LYS A 46 -2.91 -14.47 -21.99
N LYS A 47 -2.32 -15.32 -21.13
CA LYS A 47 -2.92 -16.58 -20.66
C LYS A 47 -3.48 -17.45 -21.81
N LYS A 48 -2.78 -17.49 -22.95
CA LYS A 48 -3.16 -18.26 -24.14
C LYS A 48 -4.57 -17.93 -24.65
N GLY A 49 -4.96 -16.65 -24.63
CA GLY A 49 -6.29 -16.23 -25.06
C GLY A 49 -7.33 -16.13 -23.94
N ASN A 50 -7.03 -16.59 -22.72
CA ASN A 50 -8.00 -16.70 -21.63
C ASN A 50 -7.83 -15.62 -20.55
N TYR A 51 -7.17 -14.50 -20.84
CA TYR A 51 -7.04 -13.40 -19.89
C TYR A 51 -8.36 -12.64 -19.77
N ASN A 52 -8.78 -12.32 -18.53
CA ASN A 52 -10.05 -11.66 -18.28
C ASN A 52 -9.92 -10.14 -18.52
N ILE A 53 -10.67 -9.61 -19.48
CA ILE A 53 -10.64 -8.20 -19.88
C ILE A 53 -12.07 -7.67 -19.79
N ILE A 54 -12.30 -6.72 -18.87
CA ILE A 54 -13.62 -6.17 -18.57
C ILE A 54 -13.66 -4.70 -18.98
N LYS A 55 -14.61 -4.35 -19.85
CA LYS A 55 -14.95 -2.94 -20.09
C LYS A 55 -16.07 -2.53 -19.13
N ILE A 56 -15.83 -1.49 -18.32
CA ILE A 56 -16.86 -0.89 -17.47
C ILE A 56 -17.45 0.35 -18.16
N ASP A 57 -18.73 0.60 -17.93
CA ASP A 57 -19.34 1.89 -18.25
C ASP A 57 -18.98 2.89 -17.14
N PRO A 58 -18.20 3.95 -17.43
CA PRO A 58 -17.79 4.92 -16.40
C PRO A 58 -18.97 5.70 -15.82
N ASP A 59 -20.11 5.76 -16.51
CA ASP A 59 -21.31 6.46 -16.07
C ASP A 59 -22.24 5.56 -15.23
N TYR A 60 -21.89 4.29 -15.04
CA TYR A 60 -22.67 3.37 -14.21
C TYR A 60 -22.69 3.82 -12.74
N VAL A 61 -23.90 3.98 -12.20
CA VAL A 61 -24.14 4.27 -10.78
C VAL A 61 -24.82 3.05 -10.12
N PRO A 62 -24.23 2.46 -9.06
CA PRO A 62 -24.84 1.34 -8.36
C PRO A 62 -26.07 1.76 -7.54
N ALA A 63 -26.92 0.80 -7.20
CA ALA A 63 -28.03 1.02 -6.28
C ALA A 63 -27.52 1.49 -4.89
N GLN A 64 -28.26 2.40 -4.26
CA GLN A 64 -27.89 2.96 -2.94
C GLN A 64 -27.95 1.93 -1.80
N ILE A 65 -28.83 0.93 -1.93
CA ILE A 65 -29.00 -0.11 -0.92
C ILE A 65 -28.28 -1.37 -1.38
N GLU A 66 -27.43 -1.90 -0.51
CA GLU A 66 -26.74 -3.17 -0.70
C GLU A 66 -27.23 -4.23 0.29
N ARG A 67 -27.26 -5.49 -0.16
CA ARG A 67 -27.72 -6.64 0.61
C ARG A 67 -26.67 -7.73 0.60
N LYS A 68 -26.38 -8.31 1.75
CA LYS A 68 -25.45 -9.45 1.91
C LYS A 68 -26.13 -10.54 2.73
N GLN A 69 -26.16 -11.76 2.20
CA GLN A 69 -26.66 -12.90 2.96
C GLN A 69 -25.52 -13.54 3.73
N VAL A 70 -25.71 -13.77 5.03
CA VAL A 70 -24.79 -14.51 5.90
C VAL A 70 -25.60 -15.54 6.67
N TYR A 71 -25.32 -16.82 6.44
CA TYR A 71 -25.95 -17.93 7.14
C TYR A 71 -27.50 -17.88 7.15
N GLY A 72 -28.11 -17.62 5.99
CA GLY A 72 -29.56 -17.53 5.84
C GLY A 72 -30.19 -16.21 6.30
N ILE A 73 -29.42 -15.29 6.90
CA ILE A 73 -29.88 -13.97 7.31
C ILE A 73 -29.43 -12.92 6.28
N THR A 74 -30.34 -12.05 5.87
CA THR A 74 -30.02 -10.93 4.97
C THR A 74 -29.74 -9.68 5.77
N PHE A 75 -28.52 -9.16 5.64
CA PHE A 75 -28.14 -7.83 6.11
C PHE A 75 -28.37 -6.83 4.98
N GLU A 76 -28.94 -5.67 5.32
CA GLU A 76 -29.23 -4.59 4.39
C GLU A 76 -28.70 -3.27 4.97
N GLN A 77 -28.05 -2.46 4.14
CA GLN A 77 -27.55 -1.15 4.51
C GLN A 77 -27.49 -0.21 3.30
N GLY A 78 -27.34 1.09 3.57
CA GLY A 78 -26.88 2.04 2.55
C GLY A 78 -25.40 1.80 2.25
N ARG A 79 -25.01 1.84 0.97
CA ARG A 79 -23.62 1.69 0.54
C ARG A 79 -22.76 2.86 1.04
N ASN A 80 -21.44 2.66 1.11
CA ASN A 80 -20.51 3.72 1.52
C ASN A 80 -20.27 4.75 0.41
N GLU A 81 -20.99 5.87 0.46
CA GLU A 81 -20.92 6.99 -0.50
C GLU A 81 -19.97 8.12 -0.08
N LEU A 82 -19.19 7.94 0.98
CA LEU A 82 -18.29 8.99 1.49
C LEU A 82 -17.30 9.43 0.41
N VAL A 83 -17.25 10.73 0.17
CA VAL A 83 -16.29 11.36 -0.74
C VAL A 83 -15.06 11.76 0.07
N ILE A 84 -13.88 11.36 -0.39
CA ILE A 84 -12.61 11.80 0.20
C ILE A 84 -12.23 13.12 -0.48
N ASN A 85 -12.25 14.21 0.28
CA ASN A 85 -11.98 15.58 -0.19
C ASN A 85 -11.16 16.37 0.84
N ASP A 86 -10.82 17.61 0.51
CA ASP A 86 -9.98 18.47 1.36
C ASP A 86 -10.60 18.84 2.71
N GLU A 87 -11.94 18.81 2.82
CA GLU A 87 -12.63 19.12 4.07
C GLU A 87 -12.29 18.14 5.19
N LEU A 88 -12.00 16.88 4.82
CA LEU A 88 -11.55 15.85 5.77
C LEU A 88 -10.20 16.16 6.41
N PHE A 89 -9.43 17.09 5.84
CA PHE A 89 -8.11 17.48 6.34
C PHE A 89 -8.11 18.81 7.10
N ALA A 90 -9.28 19.44 7.28
CA ALA A 90 -9.38 20.77 7.89
C ALA A 90 -9.15 20.77 9.41
N ASN A 91 -9.54 19.70 10.12
CA ASN A 91 -9.39 19.61 11.57
C ASN A 91 -8.01 19.03 11.94
N ILE A 92 -7.05 19.91 12.22
CA ILE A 92 -5.68 19.55 12.60
C ILE A 92 -5.48 19.82 14.10
N PRO A 93 -5.62 18.82 14.99
CA PRO A 93 -5.45 19.01 16.44
C PRO A 93 -3.98 19.16 16.89
N THR A 94 -3.00 18.73 16.10
CA THR A 94 -1.56 18.77 16.45
C THR A 94 -0.97 20.17 16.43
N GLU A 95 0.12 20.42 17.13
CA GLU A 95 0.84 21.71 17.09
C GLU A 95 1.38 22.02 15.70
N ALA A 96 1.95 21.02 15.02
CA ALA A 96 2.33 21.14 13.62
C ALA A 96 1.08 21.26 12.74
N LYS A 97 0.95 22.39 12.04
CA LYS A 97 -0.21 22.72 11.19
C LYS A 97 0.06 22.62 9.68
N ASP A 98 1.33 22.47 9.29
CA ASP A 98 1.69 22.44 7.88
C ASP A 98 1.23 21.13 7.23
N LEU A 99 0.39 21.24 6.21
CA LEU A 99 -0.11 20.11 5.45
C LEU A 99 -0.01 20.43 3.95
N PRO A 100 1.16 20.19 3.33
CA PRO A 100 1.39 20.53 1.94
C PRO A 100 0.49 19.71 1.00
N GLU A 101 0.24 20.22 -0.20
CA GLU A 101 -0.64 19.56 -1.19
C GLU A 101 -0.19 18.13 -1.53
N SER A 102 1.12 17.87 -1.58
CA SER A 102 1.64 16.51 -1.76
C SER A 102 1.22 15.56 -0.64
N ALA A 103 1.19 16.04 0.61
CA ALA A 103 0.73 15.26 1.75
C ALA A 103 -0.79 15.03 1.72
N LYS A 104 -1.57 16.04 1.32
CA LYS A 104 -3.03 15.88 1.12
C LYS A 104 -3.33 14.84 0.05
N HIS A 105 -2.60 14.87 -1.07
CA HIS A 105 -2.74 13.87 -2.14
C HIS A 105 -2.42 12.46 -1.62
N ASP A 106 -1.30 12.28 -0.90
CA ASP A 106 -0.93 10.98 -0.34
C ASP A 106 -1.91 10.50 0.74
N LEU A 107 -2.43 11.41 1.59
CA LEU A 107 -3.48 11.09 2.56
C LEU A 107 -4.79 10.70 1.86
N ALA A 108 -5.19 11.38 0.78
CA ALA A 108 -6.36 11.01 0.00
C ALA A 108 -6.20 9.62 -0.61
N ILE A 109 -5.03 9.30 -1.18
CA ILE A 109 -4.70 7.97 -1.69
C ILE A 109 -4.79 6.92 -0.58
N ALA A 110 -4.25 7.21 0.61
CA ALA A 110 -4.35 6.31 1.75
C ALA A 110 -5.80 6.07 2.17
N LEU A 111 -6.61 7.12 2.32
CA LEU A 111 -8.02 7.00 2.74
C LEU A 111 -8.89 6.29 1.68
N ILE A 112 -8.71 6.59 0.39
CA ILE A 112 -9.40 5.88 -0.69
C ILE A 112 -9.02 4.40 -0.68
N THR A 113 -7.73 4.08 -0.52
CA THR A 113 -7.26 2.70 -0.40
C THR A 113 -7.97 1.98 0.75
N LEU A 114 -8.06 2.62 1.91
CA LEU A 114 -8.66 2.06 3.12
C LEU A 114 -10.17 1.86 3.00
N LYS A 115 -10.87 2.79 2.33
CA LYS A 115 -12.30 2.66 2.03
C LYS A 115 -12.65 1.35 1.33
N TYR A 116 -11.72 0.78 0.57
CA TYR A 116 -11.88 -0.47 -0.19
C TYR A 116 -10.98 -1.61 0.32
N THR A 117 -10.37 -1.46 1.50
CA THR A 117 -9.54 -2.50 2.11
C THR A 117 -10.30 -3.20 3.23
N GLN A 118 -10.29 -4.53 3.24
CA GLN A 118 -10.91 -5.33 4.31
C GLN A 118 -10.40 -4.90 5.69
N SER A 119 -11.32 -4.60 6.60
CA SER A 119 -11.02 -4.03 7.92
C SER A 119 -10.56 -5.07 8.95
N ASN A 120 -9.77 -4.67 9.97
CA ASN A 120 -9.22 -3.32 10.14
C ASN A 120 -8.00 -3.08 9.25
N SER A 121 -7.86 -1.85 8.77
CA SER A 121 -6.86 -1.48 7.78
C SER A 121 -6.10 -0.19 8.10
N VAL A 122 -4.82 -0.16 7.71
CA VAL A 122 -3.89 0.98 7.82
C VAL A 122 -3.08 1.07 6.53
N ALA A 123 -2.92 2.27 5.98
CA ALA A 123 -2.22 2.49 4.72
C ALA A 123 -1.18 3.59 4.87
N TYR A 124 0.04 3.30 4.41
CA TYR A 124 1.13 4.25 4.24
C TYR A 124 1.19 4.60 2.76
N ALA A 125 1.27 5.90 2.45
CA ALA A 125 1.37 6.43 1.10
C ALA A 125 2.51 7.45 1.01
N CYS A 126 3.17 7.49 -0.14
CA CYS A 126 4.24 8.43 -0.42
C CYS A 126 4.41 8.57 -1.94
N GLY A 127 4.52 9.81 -2.42
CA GLY A 127 4.84 10.07 -3.82
C GLY A 127 3.73 9.67 -4.79
N GLY A 128 2.47 9.80 -4.38
CA GLY A 128 1.31 9.51 -5.22
C GLY A 128 0.91 8.03 -5.25
N GLN A 129 1.38 7.21 -4.31
CA GLN A 129 1.07 5.78 -4.28
C GLN A 129 1.03 5.21 -2.86
N ALA A 130 0.25 4.14 -2.67
CA ALA A 130 0.33 3.33 -1.46
C ALA A 130 1.63 2.50 -1.45
N ILE A 131 2.39 2.60 -0.37
CA ILE A 131 3.68 1.91 -0.19
C ILE A 131 3.62 0.79 0.85
N GLY A 132 2.59 0.78 1.70
CA GLY A 132 2.38 -0.28 2.68
C GLY A 132 0.94 -0.33 3.18
N ILE A 133 0.28 -1.48 3.02
CA ILE A 133 -1.14 -1.64 3.38
C ILE A 133 -1.32 -2.86 4.28
N GLY A 134 -1.96 -2.65 5.42
CA GLY A 134 -2.46 -3.71 6.30
C GLY A 134 -3.96 -3.89 6.11
N ALA A 135 -4.40 -5.15 6.06
CA ALA A 135 -5.78 -5.53 5.78
C ALA A 135 -6.20 -6.71 6.66
N GLY A 136 -7.49 -6.75 7.03
CA GLY A 136 -8.10 -7.87 7.76
C GLY A 136 -7.55 -8.09 9.17
N GLN A 137 -6.90 -7.08 9.76
CA GLN A 137 -6.26 -7.23 11.07
C GLN A 137 -7.26 -6.93 12.20
N GLN A 138 -7.03 -7.53 13.37
CA GLN A 138 -7.94 -7.39 14.52
C GLN A 138 -7.44 -6.37 15.56
N SER A 139 -6.12 -6.13 15.59
CA SER A 139 -5.48 -5.15 16.48
C SER A 139 -4.92 -3.98 15.68
N ARG A 140 -5.23 -2.75 16.10
CA ARG A 140 -4.81 -1.52 15.42
C ARG A 140 -3.29 -1.43 15.32
N ILE A 141 -2.58 -1.63 16.44
CA ILE A 141 -1.12 -1.58 16.46
C ILE A 141 -0.48 -2.70 15.62
N HIS A 142 -1.08 -3.89 15.58
CA HIS A 142 -0.59 -4.96 14.71
C HIS A 142 -0.77 -4.61 13.23
N CYS A 143 -1.90 -4.00 12.87
CA CYS A 143 -2.13 -3.48 11.52
C CYS A 143 -1.11 -2.40 11.14
N THR A 144 -0.88 -1.44 12.04
CA THR A 144 0.13 -0.38 11.85
C THR A 144 1.54 -0.93 11.66
N ARG A 145 1.93 -1.95 12.45
CA ARG A 145 3.23 -2.62 12.31
C ARG A 145 3.35 -3.37 10.99
N LEU A 146 2.33 -4.15 10.61
CA LEU A 146 2.31 -4.92 9.37
C LEU A 146 2.38 -4.00 8.14
N ALA A 147 1.56 -2.96 8.10
CA ALA A 147 1.57 -1.96 7.03
C ALA A 147 2.91 -1.21 6.97
N GLY A 148 3.44 -0.82 8.12
CA GLY A 148 4.75 -0.17 8.21
C GLY A 148 5.89 -1.06 7.72
N THR A 149 5.89 -2.36 8.04
CA THR A 149 6.92 -3.29 7.55
C THR A 149 6.88 -3.43 6.02
N LYS A 150 5.69 -3.37 5.41
CA LYS A 150 5.58 -3.32 3.95
C LYS A 150 6.17 -2.03 3.36
N ALA A 151 5.90 -0.89 4.00
CA ALA A 151 6.49 0.40 3.60
C ALA A 151 8.02 0.39 3.74
N ASP A 152 8.54 -0.18 4.84
CA ASP A 152 9.97 -0.34 5.08
C ASP A 152 10.62 -1.20 3.97
N ASN A 153 10.01 -2.34 3.64
CA ASN A 153 10.50 -3.20 2.56
C ASN A 153 10.46 -2.51 1.20
N TRP A 154 9.41 -1.75 0.90
CA TRP A 154 9.33 -0.94 -0.31
C TRP A 154 10.49 0.07 -0.41
N TYR A 155 10.87 0.70 0.70
CA TYR A 155 11.96 1.66 0.73
C TYR A 155 13.34 0.99 0.70
N LEU A 156 13.53 -0.13 1.40
CA LEU A 156 14.76 -0.91 1.39
C LEU A 156 15.12 -1.43 0.00
N ARG A 157 14.11 -1.77 -0.82
CA ARG A 157 14.33 -2.20 -2.22
C ARG A 157 14.99 -1.13 -3.09
N GLN A 158 14.99 0.12 -2.65
CA GLN A 158 15.59 1.25 -3.36
C GLN A 158 16.97 1.60 -2.83
N SER A 159 17.49 0.87 -1.83
CA SER A 159 18.82 1.13 -1.27
C SER A 159 19.90 0.88 -2.32
N PRO A 160 21.04 1.60 -2.26
CA PRO A 160 22.17 1.34 -3.16
C PRO A 160 22.65 -0.11 -3.14
N GLN A 161 22.56 -0.76 -1.97
CA GLN A 161 22.93 -2.16 -1.80
C GLN A 161 22.00 -3.12 -2.56
N VAL A 162 20.68 -2.88 -2.53
CA VAL A 162 19.70 -3.70 -3.27
C VAL A 162 19.74 -3.38 -4.77
N MET A 163 19.83 -2.10 -5.14
CA MET A 163 19.93 -1.68 -6.54
C MET A 163 21.25 -2.12 -7.20
N GLY A 164 22.30 -2.33 -6.41
CA GLY A 164 23.61 -2.82 -6.85
C GLY A 164 23.74 -4.34 -6.92
N LEU A 165 22.70 -5.12 -6.58
CA LEU A 165 22.75 -6.59 -6.64
C LEU A 165 23.03 -7.08 -8.07
N GLN A 166 24.02 -7.96 -8.19
CA GLN A 166 24.43 -8.52 -9.48
C GLN A 166 23.87 -9.93 -9.64
N PHE A 167 22.75 -10.07 -10.33
CA PHE A 167 22.10 -11.35 -10.56
C PHE A 167 22.76 -12.15 -11.69
N VAL A 168 22.65 -13.48 -11.63
CA VAL A 168 23.08 -14.39 -12.71
C VAL A 168 22.35 -14.10 -14.02
N ASP A 169 23.01 -14.43 -15.14
CA ASP A 169 22.41 -14.27 -16.46
C ASP A 169 21.20 -15.19 -16.63
N GLY A 170 20.10 -14.67 -17.20
CA GLY A 170 18.89 -15.43 -17.45
C GLY A 170 17.97 -15.66 -16.26
N ILE A 171 18.23 -15.06 -15.08
CA ILE A 171 17.28 -15.11 -13.95
C ILE A 171 15.92 -14.57 -14.39
N ARG A 172 14.85 -15.30 -14.06
CA ARG A 172 13.48 -14.84 -14.38
C ARG A 172 13.10 -13.70 -13.45
N ARG A 173 12.20 -12.84 -13.92
CA ARG A 173 11.78 -11.64 -13.17
C ARG A 173 11.18 -11.99 -11.80
N ALA A 174 10.29 -12.98 -11.76
CA ALA A 174 9.66 -13.43 -10.52
C ALA A 174 10.69 -13.99 -9.52
N ASP A 175 11.65 -14.79 -10.01
CA ASP A 175 12.71 -15.35 -9.17
C ASP A 175 13.59 -14.24 -8.61
N ARG A 176 13.97 -13.25 -9.44
CA ARG A 176 14.72 -12.07 -9.00
C ARG A 176 13.98 -11.28 -7.92
N ASP A 177 12.69 -11.03 -8.11
CA ASP A 177 11.90 -10.26 -7.15
C ASP A 177 11.76 -11.02 -5.82
N ASN A 178 11.56 -12.35 -5.85
CA ASN A 178 11.56 -13.19 -4.66
C ASN A 178 12.93 -13.22 -3.96
N THR A 179 14.04 -13.30 -4.71
CA THR A 179 15.39 -13.22 -4.17
C THR A 179 15.64 -11.90 -3.46
N ILE A 180 15.18 -10.78 -4.01
CA ILE A 180 15.28 -9.46 -3.36
C ILE A 180 14.48 -9.45 -2.05
N ASP A 181 13.25 -9.95 -2.07
CA ASP A 181 12.38 -10.00 -0.88
C ASP A 181 13.00 -10.87 0.23
N LEU A 182 13.64 -12.01 -0.11
CA LEU A 182 14.40 -12.84 0.86
C LEU A 182 15.66 -12.13 1.36
N TYR A 183 16.44 -11.52 0.47
CA TYR A 183 17.67 -10.81 0.81
C TYR A 183 17.46 -9.66 1.81
N ILE A 184 16.38 -8.89 1.66
CA ILE A 184 16.03 -7.82 2.60
C ILE A 184 15.35 -8.35 3.87
N GLY A 185 14.82 -9.57 3.83
CA GLY A 185 14.12 -10.20 4.96
C GLY A 185 15.06 -10.73 6.04
N ASP A 186 14.47 -11.48 6.98
CA ASP A 186 15.21 -12.19 8.03
C ASP A 186 15.80 -13.53 7.52
N ASP A 187 15.20 -14.09 6.47
CA ASP A 187 15.61 -15.35 5.82
C ASP A 187 16.67 -15.14 4.72
N TYR A 188 17.48 -14.09 4.81
CA TYR A 188 18.48 -13.75 3.79
C TYR A 188 19.51 -14.86 3.55
N MET A 189 19.70 -15.76 4.52
CA MET A 189 20.59 -16.92 4.37
C MET A 189 20.09 -17.92 3.34
N ASP A 190 18.80 -17.96 3.04
CA ASP A 190 18.23 -18.82 1.98
C ASP A 190 18.78 -18.47 0.59
N VAL A 191 19.28 -17.23 0.43
CA VAL A 191 19.89 -16.75 -0.82
C VAL A 191 21.37 -16.39 -0.68
N LEU A 192 21.91 -16.35 0.55
CA LEU A 192 23.32 -16.00 0.82
C LEU A 192 24.18 -17.15 1.34
N ALA A 193 23.59 -18.29 1.71
CA ALA A 193 24.33 -19.47 2.16
C ALA A 193 25.33 -19.95 1.09
N GLU A 194 26.41 -20.57 1.56
CA GLU A 194 27.43 -21.10 0.65
C GLU A 194 26.85 -22.27 -0.18
N GLY A 195 27.02 -22.20 -1.49
CA GLY A 195 26.40 -23.13 -2.44
C GLY A 195 24.99 -22.73 -2.90
N GLU A 196 24.32 -21.81 -2.20
CA GLU A 196 23.01 -21.28 -2.60
C GLU A 196 23.13 -19.96 -3.37
N TRP A 197 23.98 -19.04 -2.90
CA TRP A 197 24.07 -17.70 -3.49
C TRP A 197 24.45 -17.71 -4.97
N GLN A 198 25.25 -18.70 -5.40
CA GLN A 198 25.68 -18.87 -6.80
C GLN A 198 24.51 -19.14 -7.76
N LYS A 199 23.36 -19.60 -7.24
CA LYS A 199 22.14 -19.82 -8.05
C LYS A 199 21.47 -18.50 -8.43
N PHE A 200 21.71 -17.44 -7.67
CA PHE A 200 21.00 -16.17 -7.79
C PHE A 200 21.90 -15.00 -8.19
N PHE A 201 23.15 -14.97 -7.70
CA PHE A 201 24.06 -13.84 -7.86
C PHE A 201 25.36 -14.22 -8.57
N LYS A 202 25.90 -13.29 -9.37
CA LYS A 202 27.24 -13.36 -9.97
C LYS A 202 28.35 -13.14 -8.94
N VAL A 203 28.08 -12.28 -7.96
CA VAL A 203 28.98 -11.96 -6.85
C VAL A 203 28.17 -12.04 -5.58
N LYS A 204 28.70 -12.75 -4.57
CA LYS A 204 28.04 -12.89 -3.27
C LYS A 204 27.79 -11.50 -2.66
N PRO A 205 26.52 -11.10 -2.45
CA PRO A 205 26.23 -9.85 -1.77
C PRO A 205 26.72 -9.90 -0.32
N ALA A 206 27.15 -8.75 0.21
CA ALA A 206 27.29 -8.60 1.66
C ALA A 206 25.90 -8.73 2.31
N VAL A 207 25.86 -9.23 3.55
CA VAL A 207 24.62 -9.25 4.34
C VAL A 207 24.16 -7.81 4.52
N PHE A 208 22.88 -7.54 4.24
CA PHE A 208 22.29 -6.24 4.54
C PHE A 208 21.93 -6.22 6.03
N THR A 209 22.84 -5.71 6.85
CA THR A 209 22.75 -5.80 8.32
C THR A 209 21.57 -5.00 8.85
N ARG A 210 21.15 -5.30 10.09
CA ARG A 210 20.05 -4.57 10.73
C ARG A 210 20.39 -3.09 10.89
N GLU A 211 21.63 -2.78 11.19
CA GLU A 211 22.17 -1.43 11.37
C GLU A 211 22.15 -0.65 10.06
N GLU A 212 22.62 -1.25 8.96
CA GLU A 212 22.56 -0.63 7.62
C GLU A 212 21.13 -0.44 7.14
N LYS A 213 20.25 -1.44 7.34
CA LYS A 213 18.82 -1.33 7.03
C LYS A 213 18.20 -0.18 7.81
N ARG A 214 18.48 -0.06 9.11
CA ARG A 214 17.97 1.03 9.95
C ARG A 214 18.50 2.39 9.50
N ALA A 215 19.79 2.50 9.22
CA ALA A 215 20.40 3.73 8.74
C ALA A 215 19.77 4.21 7.41
N TRP A 216 19.47 3.28 6.50
CA TRP A 216 18.72 3.60 5.28
C TRP A 216 17.29 4.06 5.60
N LEU A 217 16.54 3.29 6.40
CA LEU A 217 15.16 3.63 6.78
C LEU A 217 15.04 4.97 7.52
N ASP A 218 16.05 5.39 8.29
CA ASP A 218 16.09 6.70 8.95
C ASP A 218 16.14 7.88 7.96
N THR A 219 16.48 7.63 6.70
CA THR A 219 16.45 8.65 5.64
C THR A 219 15.06 8.84 5.01
N MET A 220 14.12 7.90 5.26
CA MET A 220 12.77 7.95 4.70
C MET A 220 11.98 9.10 5.34
N LYS A 221 11.39 9.97 4.52
CA LYS A 221 10.63 11.15 4.95
C LYS A 221 9.43 11.39 4.03
N GLY A 222 8.54 12.30 4.44
CA GLY A 222 7.40 12.74 3.65
C GLY A 222 6.25 11.73 3.58
N VAL A 223 6.27 10.68 4.39
CA VAL A 223 5.28 9.62 4.31
C VAL A 223 3.98 10.06 4.98
N SER A 224 2.87 9.75 4.33
CA SER A 224 1.52 9.97 4.84
C SER A 224 0.91 8.64 5.29
N LEU A 225 0.13 8.67 6.37
CA LEU A 225 -0.52 7.49 6.92
C LEU A 225 -2.02 7.73 7.11
N GLY A 226 -2.85 6.82 6.57
CA GLY A 226 -4.27 6.74 6.86
C GLY A 226 -4.62 5.57 7.80
N SER A 227 -5.67 5.74 8.60
CA SER A 227 -6.28 4.65 9.38
C SER A 227 -7.80 4.64 9.23
N ASP A 228 -8.40 3.46 9.00
CA ASP A 228 -9.85 3.32 8.81
C ASP A 228 -10.67 3.53 10.10
N ALA A 229 -10.03 3.47 11.26
CA ALA A 229 -10.59 3.84 12.56
C ALA A 229 -9.57 4.61 13.41
N PHE A 230 -10.02 5.12 14.57
CA PHE A 230 -9.15 5.89 15.45
C PHE A 230 -7.96 5.08 15.99
N PHE A 231 -6.90 5.80 16.38
CA PHE A 231 -5.79 5.21 17.11
C PHE A 231 -6.10 5.14 18.61
N PRO A 232 -6.03 3.96 19.24
CA PRO A 232 -6.32 3.84 20.66
C PRO A 232 -5.20 4.39 21.54
N PHE A 233 -3.94 4.36 21.09
CA PHE A 233 -2.77 4.79 21.85
C PHE A 233 -1.66 5.34 20.92
N GLY A 234 -0.75 6.13 21.49
CA GLY A 234 0.38 6.73 20.79
C GLY A 234 1.43 5.74 20.26
N ASP A 235 1.37 4.46 20.63
CA ASP A 235 2.25 3.40 20.12
C ASP A 235 2.16 3.21 18.60
N ASN A 236 1.01 3.53 18.01
CA ASN A 236 0.81 3.57 16.56
C ASN A 236 1.66 4.67 15.91
N ILE A 237 1.73 5.83 16.56
CA ILE A 237 2.50 6.99 16.10
C ILE A 237 4.00 6.71 16.25
N GLU A 238 4.40 6.11 17.38
CA GLU A 238 5.78 5.63 17.60
C GLU A 238 6.24 4.64 16.51
N ARG A 239 5.35 3.76 16.05
CA ARG A 239 5.64 2.84 14.93
C ARG A 239 5.68 3.57 13.59
N ALA A 240 4.73 4.47 13.34
CA ALA A 240 4.61 5.20 12.09
C ALA A 240 5.84 6.08 11.83
N HIS A 241 6.30 6.81 12.86
CA HIS A 241 7.48 7.67 12.80
C HIS A 241 8.73 6.93 12.29
N LYS A 242 8.91 5.65 12.69
CA LYS A 242 10.05 4.81 12.27
C LYS A 242 10.08 4.47 10.78
N SER A 243 8.98 4.73 10.06
CA SER A 243 8.84 4.57 8.60
C SER A 243 8.67 5.92 7.90
N GLY A 244 9.21 7.01 8.47
CA GLY A 244 9.26 8.32 7.82
C GLY A 244 7.94 9.09 7.79
N VAL A 245 6.95 8.68 8.59
CA VAL A 245 5.63 9.34 8.64
C VAL A 245 5.75 10.75 9.22
N GLN A 246 5.23 11.72 8.48
CA GLN A 246 5.13 13.13 8.87
C GLN A 246 3.69 13.64 8.85
N TYR A 247 2.78 12.92 8.17
CA TYR A 247 1.38 13.32 8.00
C TYR A 247 0.46 12.15 8.31
N ILE A 248 -0.62 12.37 9.07
CA ILE A 248 -1.56 11.33 9.46
C ILE A 248 -3.01 11.79 9.25
N ALA A 249 -3.88 10.92 8.75
CA ALA A 249 -5.33 11.09 8.77
C ALA A 249 -6.00 9.93 9.50
N GLN A 250 -6.83 10.25 10.49
CA GLN A 250 -7.60 9.28 11.26
C GLN A 250 -8.93 9.91 11.70
N PRO A 251 -9.98 9.13 12.05
CA PRO A 251 -11.29 9.69 12.37
C PRO A 251 -11.33 10.62 13.59
N GLY A 252 -10.46 10.40 14.58
CA GLY A 252 -10.60 10.93 15.94
C GLY A 252 -11.66 10.16 16.75
N GLY A 253 -11.83 10.53 18.01
CA GLY A 253 -12.83 9.95 18.92
C GLY A 253 -12.29 8.87 19.87
N SER A 254 -10.98 8.76 20.05
CA SER A 254 -10.39 7.93 21.10
C SER A 254 -10.51 8.63 22.46
N ILE A 255 -10.75 7.86 23.53
CA ILE A 255 -10.65 8.38 24.91
C ILE A 255 -9.21 8.90 25.19
N ARG A 256 -8.23 8.40 24.44
CA ARG A 256 -6.80 8.73 24.54
C ARG A 256 -6.29 9.56 23.37
N ASP A 257 -7.16 10.34 22.72
CA ASP A 257 -6.72 11.23 21.63
C ASP A 257 -5.67 12.24 22.12
N ASP A 258 -5.71 12.65 23.39
CA ASP A 258 -4.69 13.46 24.05
C ASP A 258 -3.28 12.83 23.95
N ASN A 259 -3.15 11.55 24.27
CA ASN A 259 -1.90 10.80 24.17
C ASN A 259 -1.44 10.66 22.71
N VAL A 260 -2.37 10.42 21.78
CA VAL A 260 -2.04 10.31 20.35
C VAL A 260 -1.52 11.64 19.80
N ILE A 261 -2.17 12.75 20.15
CA ILE A 261 -1.77 14.11 19.77
C ILE A 261 -0.42 14.47 20.38
N GLU A 262 -0.20 14.17 21.67
CA GLU A 262 1.07 14.40 22.36
C GLU A 262 2.24 13.70 21.64
N VAL A 263 2.07 12.43 21.24
CA VAL A 263 3.11 11.69 20.52
C VAL A 263 3.31 12.23 19.10
N CYS A 264 2.27 12.73 18.44
CA CYS A 264 2.43 13.44 17.17
C CYS A 264 3.26 14.72 17.35
N ASN A 265 2.92 15.54 18.35
CA ASN A 265 3.64 16.78 18.65
C ASN A 265 5.12 16.52 19.00
N LYS A 266 5.40 15.46 19.78
CA LYS A 266 6.76 15.00 20.09
C LYS A 266 7.63 14.82 18.83
N TYR A 267 7.05 14.38 17.72
CA TYR A 267 7.74 14.11 16.47
C TYR A 267 7.49 15.16 15.37
N GLY A 268 6.74 16.23 15.67
CA GLY A 268 6.35 17.23 14.67
C GLY A 268 5.47 16.67 13.55
N ILE A 269 4.69 15.63 13.83
CA ILE A 269 3.78 15.01 12.88
C ILE A 269 2.49 15.83 12.82
N THR A 270 2.06 16.20 11.61
CA THR A 270 0.76 16.84 11.39
C THR A 270 -0.32 15.77 11.25
N MET A 271 -1.34 15.83 12.10
CA MET A 271 -2.45 14.89 12.08
C MET A 271 -3.76 15.62 11.77
N ALA A 272 -4.55 15.06 10.86
CA ALA A 272 -5.93 15.47 10.60
C ALA A 272 -6.93 14.48 11.21
N PHE A 273 -7.94 15.02 11.90
CA PHE A 273 -9.11 14.28 12.35
C PHE A 273 -10.22 14.38 11.30
N THR A 274 -10.50 13.29 10.61
CA THR A 274 -11.44 13.25 9.47
C THR A 274 -12.90 13.19 9.90
N GLY A 275 -13.19 12.75 11.14
CA GLY A 275 -14.55 12.54 11.62
C GLY A 275 -15.29 11.35 10.98
N ILE A 276 -14.65 10.60 10.08
CA ILE A 276 -15.27 9.51 9.32
C ILE A 276 -14.56 8.18 9.54
N ARG A 277 -15.32 7.11 9.74
CA ARG A 277 -14.82 5.73 9.85
C ARG A 277 -14.99 5.00 8.51
N LEU A 278 -13.99 4.22 8.10
CA LEU A 278 -13.92 3.59 6.77
C LEU A 278 -13.93 2.04 6.84
N PHE A 279 -14.77 1.46 7.71
CA PHE A 279 -14.85 0.00 7.79
C PHE A 279 -15.41 -0.65 6.53
N HIS A 280 -14.83 -1.80 6.15
CA HIS A 280 -15.21 -2.59 4.98
C HIS A 280 -15.09 -4.11 5.24
N HIS A 281 -16.14 -4.88 4.94
CA HIS A 281 -16.28 -6.32 5.25
C HIS A 281 -17.06 -7.13 4.21
#